data_AF-A0A3F3RVZ2-F1
#
_entry.id   AF-A0A3F3RVZ2-F1
#
_cell.length_a   1.000
_cell.length_b   1.000
_cell.length_c   1.000
_cell.angle_alpha   90.00
_cell.angle_beta   90.00
_cell.angle_gamma   90.00
#
_symmetry.space_group_name_H-M   'P 1'
#
loop_
_entity.id
_entity.type
_entity.pdbx_description
1 polymer ?
#
loop_
_entity_poly.entity_id
_entity_poly.type
_entity_poly.pdbx_seq_one_letter_code
_entity_poly.pdbx_strand_id
1 'polypeptide(L)'
;MSSASEVSWEVSFLQVQTSTADAATDTLFANGHMQVPVIVTIKAIDPESASTYELKDSDLKNIKLIDYDDENPATEISGSWSYSATENEFEHALPTSRKEPQPDLSLADGDPQRKRYWVTTTKIENKRIGASIQQPDGTVVHTASAAFDSKATLRGINPETYTKDDLNLERNDTANGDFYSPNYHWYWDQDNYFLTSTKYEFRKVELYSYDGGSSDPYLKYSTGFFSVHAPCNIFYYWPMGSQETRTVGRGLMTTEITINQRLNAMCCTRMMFTGANPWEESHYWEGKFTIYDKFGNFGTFFMGYDEDRNQMQILTKKYEG
;
A
#
# COMPACT_ATOMS: atom_id res chain seq x y z
N MET A 1 14.82 9.53 54.05
CA MET A 1 14.72 9.02 52.67
C MET A 1 13.55 9.76 52.05
N SER A 2 13.83 10.67 51.11
CA SER A 2 12.79 11.38 50.36
C SER A 2 12.16 10.37 49.42
N SER A 3 10.88 10.03 49.66
CA SER A 3 10.08 9.33 48.67
C SER A 3 9.98 10.25 47.47
N ALA A 4 10.46 9.78 46.31
CA ALA A 4 10.12 10.41 45.05
C ALA A 4 8.59 10.46 45.00
N SER A 5 8.02 11.66 44.90
CA SER A 5 6.61 11.84 44.59
C SER A 5 6.33 11.05 43.32
N GLU A 6 5.50 10.00 43.42
CA GLU A 6 4.92 9.39 42.22
C GLU A 6 4.29 10.52 41.41
N VAL A 7 4.69 10.61 40.15
CA VAL A 7 4.26 11.70 39.27
C VAL A 7 2.75 11.56 39.09
N SER A 8 1.99 12.47 39.69
CA SER A 8 0.54 12.48 39.66
C SER A 8 0.06 13.53 38.67
N TRP A 9 -0.75 13.12 37.69
CA TRP A 9 -1.40 14.01 36.75
C TRP A 9 -2.84 13.56 36.54
N GLU A 10 -3.72 14.50 36.25
CA GLU A 10 -5.11 14.24 35.88
C GLU A 10 -5.47 14.89 34.55
N VAL A 11 -6.39 14.27 33.80
CA VAL A 11 -6.85 14.83 32.52
C VAL A 11 -7.79 16.00 32.80
N SER A 12 -7.46 17.17 32.26
CA SER A 12 -8.33 18.36 32.33
C SER A 12 -9.05 18.65 31.02
N PHE A 13 -8.58 18.08 29.91
CA PHE A 13 -9.21 18.18 28.60
C PHE A 13 -8.90 16.94 27.77
N LEU A 14 -9.91 16.40 27.09
CA LEU A 14 -9.76 15.29 26.15
C LEU A 14 -10.76 15.45 25.00
N GLN A 15 -10.27 15.42 23.77
CA GLN A 15 -11.08 15.57 22.56
C GLN A 15 -10.58 14.66 21.45
N VAL A 16 -11.49 14.19 20.60
CA VAL A 16 -11.22 13.41 19.40
C VAL A 16 -11.79 14.11 18.18
N GLN A 17 -10.99 14.24 17.12
CA GLN A 17 -11.35 14.92 15.88
C GLN A 17 -10.81 14.19 14.64
N THR A 18 -11.42 14.46 13.49
CA THR A 18 -10.89 14.07 12.16
C THR A 18 -10.03 15.19 11.57
N SER A 19 -9.37 14.93 10.44
CA SER A 19 -8.59 15.95 9.70
C SER A 19 -9.40 16.78 8.69
N THR A 20 -10.69 16.52 8.58
CA THR A 20 -11.61 17.24 7.68
C THR A 20 -11.95 18.63 8.21
N ALA A 21 -12.47 19.49 7.34
CA ALA A 21 -12.83 20.86 7.70
C ALA A 21 -13.88 20.98 8.83
N ASP A 22 -14.77 19.98 8.97
CA ASP A 22 -15.76 19.93 10.06
C ASP A 22 -15.19 19.30 11.35
N ALA A 23 -13.97 18.75 11.30
CA ALA A 23 -13.28 18.03 12.36
C ALA A 23 -14.10 16.87 13.00
N ALA A 24 -15.18 16.44 12.34
CA ALA A 24 -16.17 15.54 12.91
C ALA A 24 -16.33 14.25 12.09
N THR A 25 -16.27 14.32 10.76
CA THR A 25 -16.54 13.16 9.90
C THR A 25 -15.44 12.95 8.88
N ASP A 26 -14.96 11.71 8.71
CA ASP A 26 -14.08 11.32 7.60
C ASP A 26 -14.57 10.03 6.94
N THR A 27 -14.12 9.78 5.72
CA THR A 27 -14.56 8.64 4.90
C THR A 27 -13.36 7.92 4.32
N LEU A 28 -13.39 6.59 4.37
CA LEU A 28 -12.34 5.72 3.87
C LEU A 28 -12.93 4.49 3.18
N PHE A 29 -12.20 3.94 2.21
CA PHE A 29 -12.52 2.62 1.67
C PHE A 29 -12.36 1.55 2.75
N ALA A 30 -13.34 0.65 2.84
CA ALA A 30 -13.33 -0.48 3.75
C ALA A 30 -12.45 -1.63 3.21
N ASN A 31 -11.22 -1.31 2.79
CA ASN A 31 -10.30 -2.24 2.12
C ASN A 31 -9.15 -2.72 3.04
N GLY A 32 -9.10 -2.25 4.30
CA GLY A 32 -8.04 -2.58 5.27
C GLY A 32 -6.68 -1.94 4.98
N HIS A 33 -6.58 -1.11 3.93
CA HIS A 33 -5.35 -0.49 3.46
C HIS A 33 -5.43 1.04 3.54
N MET A 34 -6.50 1.66 3.05
CA MET A 34 -6.71 3.10 3.21
C MET A 34 -6.77 3.45 4.70
N GLN A 35 -6.08 4.52 5.10
CA GLN A 35 -6.17 5.04 6.45
C GLN A 35 -6.73 6.46 6.42
N VAL A 36 -7.35 6.87 7.53
CA VAL A 36 -7.68 8.27 7.80
C VAL A 36 -7.17 8.65 9.19
N PRO A 37 -6.69 9.89 9.37
CA PRO A 37 -6.16 10.33 10.65
C PRO A 37 -7.29 10.66 11.63
N VAL A 38 -7.17 10.13 12.85
CA VAL A 38 -7.91 10.53 14.04
C VAL A 38 -6.96 11.22 15.00
N ILE A 39 -7.33 12.40 15.47
CA ILE A 39 -6.48 13.27 16.28
C ILE A 39 -7.07 13.32 17.68
N VAL A 40 -6.28 12.89 18.65
CA VAL A 40 -6.58 13.03 20.07
C VAL A 40 -5.88 14.28 20.58
N THR A 41 -6.65 15.21 21.12
CA THR A 41 -6.14 16.42 21.78
C THR A 41 -6.34 16.28 23.28
N ILE A 42 -5.28 16.49 24.06
CA ILE A 42 -5.27 16.24 25.50
C ILE A 42 -4.57 17.37 26.26
N LYS A 43 -5.08 17.69 27.45
CA LYS A 43 -4.38 18.48 28.47
C LYS A 43 -4.41 17.72 29.78
N ALA A 44 -3.33 17.80 30.53
CA ALA A 44 -3.24 17.29 31.89
C ALA A 44 -2.83 18.41 32.84
N ILE A 45 -3.16 18.25 34.11
CA ILE A 45 -2.73 19.13 35.20
C ILE A 45 -2.14 18.30 36.33
N ASP A 46 -1.26 18.93 37.11
CA ASP A 46 -0.87 18.45 38.42
C ASP A 46 -2.03 18.70 39.41
N PRO A 47 -2.57 17.67 40.07
CA PRO A 47 -3.79 17.78 40.88
C PRO A 47 -3.58 18.57 42.19
N GLU A 48 -2.34 18.73 42.67
CA GLU A 48 -2.06 19.49 43.90
C GLU A 48 -1.97 21.00 43.62
N SER A 49 -1.37 21.36 42.49
CA SER A 49 -1.07 22.75 42.12
C SER A 49 -2.03 23.34 41.08
N ALA A 50 -2.83 22.50 40.42
CA ALA A 50 -3.63 22.83 39.24
C ALA A 50 -2.82 23.44 38.07
N SER A 51 -1.50 23.25 38.08
CA SER A 51 -0.61 23.72 37.01
C SER A 51 -0.63 22.75 35.83
N THR A 52 -0.41 23.26 34.61
CA THR A 52 -0.34 22.42 33.41
C THR A 52 0.75 21.37 33.57
N TYR A 53 0.37 20.11 33.34
CA TYR A 53 1.29 18.98 33.30
C TYR A 53 1.47 18.54 31.84
N GLU A 54 2.72 18.54 31.38
CA GLU A 54 3.08 18.05 30.05
C GLU A 54 3.28 16.53 30.09
N LEU A 55 2.39 15.80 29.41
CA LEU A 55 2.44 14.34 29.32
C LEU A 55 3.68 13.90 28.57
N LYS A 56 4.38 12.89 29.10
CA LYS A 56 5.54 12.30 28.46
C LYS A 56 5.10 11.36 27.35
N ASP A 57 6.01 11.02 26.44
CA ASP A 57 5.76 9.98 25.43
C ASP A 57 5.30 8.65 26.03
N SER A 58 5.78 8.29 27.23
CA SER A 58 5.33 7.11 27.96
C SER A 58 3.85 7.18 28.34
N ASP A 59 3.36 8.37 28.68
CA ASP A 59 1.98 8.61 29.09
C ASP A 59 1.09 8.63 27.84
N LEU A 60 1.52 9.36 26.80
CA LEU A 60 0.81 9.45 25.52
C LEU A 60 0.68 8.10 24.81
N LYS A 61 1.60 7.15 25.03
CA LYS A 61 1.51 5.77 24.53
C LYS A 61 0.31 5.00 25.10
N ASN A 62 -0.23 5.40 26.24
CA ASN A 62 -1.37 4.74 26.88
C ASN A 62 -2.73 5.23 26.34
N ILE A 63 -2.74 6.23 25.44
CA ILE A 63 -3.98 6.64 24.76
C ILE A 63 -4.45 5.52 23.85
N LYS A 64 -5.70 5.09 24.01
CA LYS A 64 -6.35 4.09 23.15
C LYS A 64 -7.48 4.73 22.38
N LEU A 65 -7.68 4.31 21.13
CA LEU A 65 -8.92 4.61 20.42
C LEU A 65 -9.98 3.58 20.83
N ILE A 66 -11.15 4.08 21.23
CA ILE A 66 -12.26 3.25 21.74
C ILE A 66 -13.47 3.34 20.83
N ASP A 67 -14.35 2.34 20.91
CA ASP A 67 -15.71 2.50 20.43
C ASP A 67 -16.43 3.49 21.35
N TYR A 68 -16.84 4.62 20.80
CA TYR A 68 -17.57 5.62 21.57
C TYR A 68 -18.91 5.06 22.08
N ASP A 69 -19.48 4.05 21.42
CA ASP A 69 -20.80 3.52 21.74
C ASP A 69 -20.78 2.45 22.85
N ASP A 70 -19.59 1.95 23.20
CA ASP A 70 -19.37 0.99 24.27
C ASP A 70 -18.69 1.69 25.46
N GLU A 71 -19.48 2.45 26.23
CA GLU A 71 -18.97 3.33 27.29
C GLU A 71 -18.51 2.60 28.56
N ASN A 72 -19.08 1.43 28.87
CA ASN A 72 -18.87 0.74 30.16
C ASN A 72 -18.75 -0.79 30.00
N PRO A 73 -17.53 -1.34 29.86
CA PRO A 73 -16.24 -0.63 29.86
C PRO A 73 -15.95 0.06 28.53
N ALA A 74 -15.21 1.17 28.58
CA ALA A 74 -14.62 1.81 27.41
C ALA A 74 -13.77 0.80 26.63
N THR A 75 -14.28 0.33 25.50
CA THR A 75 -13.71 -0.80 24.78
C THR A 75 -12.84 -0.32 23.63
N GLU A 76 -11.57 -0.73 23.62
CA GLU A 76 -10.63 -0.44 22.54
C GLU A 76 -11.13 -1.00 21.20
N ILE A 77 -11.05 -0.20 20.13
CA ILE A 77 -11.48 -0.66 18.81
C ILE A 77 -10.61 -1.85 18.36
N SER A 78 -11.25 -2.88 17.85
CA SER A 78 -10.59 -4.09 17.38
C SER A 78 -11.45 -4.82 16.33
N GLY A 79 -10.90 -5.88 15.73
CA GLY A 79 -11.57 -6.65 14.69
C GLY A 79 -11.55 -5.95 13.34
N SER A 80 -12.73 -5.58 12.83
CA SER A 80 -12.87 -4.92 11.51
C SER A 80 -12.37 -3.48 11.49
N TRP A 81 -12.13 -2.87 12.64
CA TRP A 81 -11.50 -1.56 12.78
C TRP A 81 -10.18 -1.72 13.50
N SER A 82 -9.15 -1.04 13.01
CA SER A 82 -7.84 -1.04 13.63
C SER A 82 -7.18 0.33 13.45
N TYR A 83 -6.17 0.59 14.28
CA TYR A 83 -5.44 1.85 14.24
C TYR A 83 -3.95 1.65 14.52
N SER A 84 -3.13 2.58 14.05
CA SER A 84 -1.69 2.60 14.24
C SER A 84 -1.20 4.02 14.50
N ALA A 85 -0.04 4.17 15.13
CA ALA A 85 0.67 5.46 15.18
C ALA A 85 1.43 5.76 13.87
N THR A 86 1.56 4.76 12.98
CA THR A 86 2.36 4.85 11.76
C THR A 86 1.46 4.99 10.53
N GLU A 87 1.74 6.01 9.72
CA GLU A 87 1.14 6.24 8.41
C GLU A 87 1.63 5.17 7.41
N ASN A 88 0.76 4.71 6.52
CA ASN A 88 1.16 3.80 5.45
C ASN A 88 1.34 4.52 4.09
N GLU A 89 1.69 3.73 3.06
CA GLU A 89 2.06 4.22 1.73
C GLU A 89 0.89 4.69 0.83
N PHE A 90 -0.35 4.52 1.27
CA PHE A 90 -1.54 4.86 0.49
C PHE A 90 -2.00 6.30 0.72
N GLU A 91 -2.86 6.81 -0.16
CA GLU A 91 -3.50 8.09 0.00
C GLU A 91 -4.62 8.03 1.03
N HIS A 92 -4.67 9.04 1.88
CA HIS A 92 -5.58 9.09 3.03
C HIS A 92 -6.77 10.01 2.82
N ALA A 93 -7.01 10.47 1.59
CA ALA A 93 -8.01 11.48 1.26
C ALA A 93 -8.78 11.08 0.01
N LEU A 94 -10.10 10.92 0.11
CA LEU A 94 -10.91 10.75 -1.09
C LEU A 94 -10.93 12.04 -1.92
N PRO A 95 -11.08 11.98 -3.25
CA PRO A 95 -11.09 13.17 -4.12
C PRO A 95 -12.14 14.22 -3.75
N THR A 96 -13.24 13.80 -3.11
CA THR A 96 -14.33 14.68 -2.65
C THR A 96 -14.10 15.27 -1.26
N SER A 97 -13.08 14.80 -0.53
CA SER A 97 -12.75 15.25 0.82
C SER A 97 -11.77 16.42 0.76
N ARG A 98 -12.24 17.64 1.00
CA ARG A 98 -11.35 18.80 1.19
C ARG A 98 -10.62 18.64 2.53
N LYS A 99 -9.33 18.34 2.48
CA LYS A 99 -8.47 18.35 3.66
C LYS A 99 -7.99 19.76 3.97
N GLU A 100 -8.01 20.13 5.24
CA GLU A 100 -7.23 21.26 5.74
C GLU A 100 -5.74 20.84 5.75
N PRO A 101 -4.79 21.70 5.35
CA PRO A 101 -3.37 21.45 5.55
C PRO A 101 -3.14 21.33 7.05
N GLN A 102 -3.00 20.10 7.53
CA GLN A 102 -2.61 19.90 8.91
C GLN A 102 -1.08 19.91 8.97
N PRO A 103 -0.48 20.71 9.86
CA PRO A 103 0.94 20.61 10.12
C PRO A 103 1.29 19.16 10.47
N ASP A 104 2.55 18.79 10.24
CA ASP A 104 3.07 17.52 10.70
C ASP A 104 2.84 17.42 12.22
N LEU A 105 1.82 16.67 12.64
CA LEU A 105 1.44 16.52 14.04
C LEU A 105 2.34 15.44 14.66
N SER A 106 3.65 15.64 14.61
CA SER A 106 4.59 15.02 15.52
C SER A 106 4.73 15.93 16.76
N LEU A 107 3.64 16.19 17.48
CA LEU A 107 3.65 17.28 18.46
C LEU A 107 3.12 16.82 19.82
N ALA A 108 4.02 16.13 20.54
CA ALA A 108 4.02 16.16 22.01
C ALA A 108 4.36 17.57 22.54
N ASP A 109 4.93 18.44 21.71
CA ASP A 109 5.25 19.83 22.05
C ASP A 109 4.04 20.75 21.89
N GLY A 110 3.60 21.36 22.99
CA GLY A 110 2.59 22.43 23.02
C GLY A 110 1.39 22.13 23.93
N ASP A 111 0.71 23.20 24.36
CA ASP A 111 -0.55 23.13 25.11
C ASP A 111 -1.72 23.61 24.22
N PRO A 112 -2.67 22.73 23.81
CA PRO A 112 -2.79 21.30 24.14
C PRO A 112 -1.87 20.37 23.33
N GLN A 113 -1.52 19.23 23.92
CA GLN A 113 -0.77 18.15 23.26
C GLN A 113 -1.68 17.38 22.29
N ARG A 114 -1.13 16.94 21.15
CA ARG A 114 -1.91 16.26 20.11
C ARG A 114 -1.23 14.95 19.69
N LYS A 115 -2.02 13.90 19.56
CA LYS A 115 -1.57 12.60 19.04
C LYS A 115 -2.42 12.17 17.86
N ARG A 116 -1.77 11.86 16.74
CA ARG A 116 -2.42 11.33 15.54
C ARG A 116 -2.37 9.80 15.55
N TYR A 117 -3.49 9.19 15.20
CA TYR A 117 -3.62 7.77 14.90
C TYR A 117 -4.17 7.60 13.50
N TRP A 118 -3.69 6.59 12.79
CA TRP A 118 -4.13 6.21 11.46
C TRP A 118 -5.10 5.05 11.56
N VAL A 119 -6.37 5.30 11.25
CA VAL A 119 -7.46 4.33 11.41
C VAL A 119 -7.83 3.74 10.07
N THR A 120 -8.00 2.41 10.01
CA THR A 120 -8.49 1.69 8.83
C THR A 120 -9.65 0.76 9.20
N THR A 121 -10.38 0.30 8.17
CA THR A 121 -11.49 -0.64 8.35
C THR A 121 -11.60 -1.63 7.19
N THR A 122 -12.17 -2.79 7.47
CA THR A 122 -12.58 -3.81 6.48
C THR A 122 -14.10 -3.95 6.39
N LYS A 123 -14.86 -3.09 7.10
CA LYS A 123 -16.33 -3.17 7.16
C LYS A 123 -16.99 -1.88 6.67
N ILE A 124 -18.03 -2.05 5.86
CA ILE A 124 -18.87 -0.95 5.37
C ILE A 124 -19.87 -0.58 6.46
N GLU A 125 -19.52 0.41 7.26
CA GLU A 125 -20.36 0.95 8.33
C GLU A 125 -19.87 2.34 8.78
N ASN A 126 -20.69 3.01 9.57
CA ASN A 126 -20.25 4.18 10.33
C ASN A 126 -19.76 3.73 11.70
N LYS A 127 -18.62 4.27 12.14
CA LYS A 127 -18.07 4.03 13.48
C LYS A 127 -17.82 5.36 14.17
N ARG A 128 -18.30 5.48 15.42
CA ARG A 128 -17.99 6.60 16.29
C ARG A 128 -16.76 6.25 17.13
N ILE A 129 -15.67 6.97 16.92
CA ILE A 129 -14.39 6.75 17.56
C ILE A 129 -14.25 7.75 18.71
N GLY A 130 -14.03 7.23 19.91
CA GLY A 130 -13.60 7.99 21.08
C GLY A 130 -12.13 7.73 21.40
N ALA A 131 -11.66 8.31 22.50
CA ALA A 131 -10.36 8.01 23.06
C ALA A 131 -10.46 7.76 24.56
N SER A 132 -9.57 6.93 25.09
CA SER A 132 -9.36 6.75 26.52
C SER A 132 -7.89 6.84 26.89
N ILE A 133 -7.62 7.19 28.15
CA ILE A 133 -6.29 7.18 28.74
C ILE A 133 -6.40 6.79 30.22
N GLN A 134 -5.45 5.99 30.71
CA GLN A 134 -5.35 5.64 32.12
C GLN A 134 -4.40 6.62 32.82
N GLN A 135 -4.90 7.24 33.89
CA GLN A 135 -4.15 8.10 34.79
C GLN A 135 -3.25 7.29 35.74
N PRO A 136 -2.25 7.92 36.39
CA PRO A 136 -1.34 7.23 37.32
C PRO A 136 -2.04 6.58 38.52
N ASP A 137 -3.18 7.14 38.96
CA ASP A 137 -4.02 6.60 40.03
C ASP A 137 -4.85 5.37 39.60
N GLY A 138 -4.76 4.97 38.33
CA GLY A 138 -5.50 3.87 37.73
C GLY A 138 -6.85 4.25 37.14
N THR A 139 -7.31 5.49 37.31
CA THR A 139 -8.57 5.99 36.76
C THR A 139 -8.50 6.04 35.23
N VAL A 140 -9.53 5.52 34.56
CA VAL A 140 -9.65 5.59 33.10
C VAL A 140 -10.58 6.74 32.73
N VAL A 141 -10.03 7.74 32.04
CA VAL A 141 -10.80 8.85 31.46
C VAL A 141 -11.07 8.54 29.99
N HIS A 142 -12.27 8.85 29.52
CA HIS A 142 -12.63 8.63 28.12
C HIS A 142 -13.62 9.66 27.59
N THR A 143 -13.61 9.85 26.27
CA THR A 143 -14.46 10.85 25.59
C THR A 143 -15.90 10.43 25.38
N ALA A 144 -16.26 9.21 25.78
CA ALA A 144 -17.66 8.78 25.85
C ALA A 144 -18.26 8.99 27.26
N SER A 145 -17.62 9.83 28.08
CA SER A 145 -18.15 10.25 29.37
C SER A 145 -18.74 11.65 29.27
N ALA A 146 -19.70 11.98 30.13
CA ALA A 146 -20.33 13.31 30.15
C ALA A 146 -19.32 14.47 30.35
N ALA A 147 -18.20 14.21 31.04
CA ALA A 147 -17.18 15.23 31.30
C ALA A 147 -16.32 15.57 30.07
N PHE A 148 -16.19 14.63 29.13
CA PHE A 148 -15.27 14.73 27.99
C PHE A 148 -15.93 14.37 26.66
N ASP A 149 -17.25 14.54 26.54
CA ASP A 149 -18.05 14.10 25.39
C ASP A 149 -17.47 14.60 24.06
N SER A 150 -16.80 13.70 23.33
CA SER A 150 -16.18 13.99 22.04
C SER A 150 -16.02 12.72 21.20
N LYS A 151 -16.26 12.85 19.90
CA LYS A 151 -16.12 11.75 18.94
C LYS A 151 -15.76 12.21 17.54
N ALA A 152 -15.07 11.33 16.83
CA ALA A 152 -14.95 11.37 15.37
C ALA A 152 -15.84 10.28 14.74
N THR A 153 -16.58 10.59 13.69
CA THR A 153 -17.38 9.61 12.94
C THR A 153 -16.64 9.23 11.67
N LEU A 154 -16.23 7.97 11.57
CA LEU A 154 -15.59 7.43 10.37
C LEU A 154 -16.59 6.60 9.56
N ARG A 155 -16.61 6.80 8.25
CA ARG A 155 -17.50 6.08 7.32
C ARG A 155 -16.70 5.14 6.43
N GLY A 156 -16.82 3.83 6.68
CA GLY A 156 -16.30 2.80 5.78
C GLY A 156 -17.21 2.66 4.57
N ILE A 157 -16.70 2.89 3.36
CA ILE A 157 -17.44 2.75 2.10
C ILE A 157 -16.95 1.57 1.26
N ASN A 158 -17.74 1.17 0.26
CA ASN A 158 -17.40 0.09 -0.66
C ASN A 158 -16.02 0.32 -1.29
N PRO A 159 -15.08 -0.63 -1.14
CA PRO A 159 -13.83 -0.63 -1.91
C PRO A 159 -14.10 -0.64 -3.41
N GLU A 160 -13.19 -0.05 -4.18
CA GLU A 160 -13.19 -0.29 -5.62
C GLU A 160 -12.78 -1.72 -5.92
N THR A 161 -13.51 -2.35 -6.85
CA THR A 161 -13.14 -3.65 -7.40
C THR A 161 -12.55 -3.47 -8.79
N TYR A 162 -11.46 -4.17 -9.08
CA TYR A 162 -10.82 -4.14 -10.39
C TYR A 162 -11.15 -5.43 -11.16
N THR A 163 -11.65 -5.25 -12.37
CA THR A 163 -11.85 -6.30 -13.37
C THR A 163 -10.88 -6.13 -14.52
N LYS A 164 -10.83 -7.09 -15.46
CA LYS A 164 -9.97 -6.98 -16.64
C LYS A 164 -10.31 -5.76 -17.49
N ASP A 165 -11.58 -5.37 -17.57
CA ASP A 165 -12.04 -4.23 -18.37
C ASP A 165 -11.62 -2.87 -17.77
N ASP A 166 -11.24 -2.87 -16.49
CA ASP A 166 -10.69 -1.68 -15.80
C ASP A 166 -9.19 -1.50 -16.04
N LEU A 167 -8.57 -2.41 -16.79
CA LEU A 167 -7.14 -2.42 -17.07
C LEU A 167 -6.86 -2.04 -18.53
N ASN A 168 -5.81 -1.26 -18.73
CA ASN A 168 -5.29 -0.94 -20.04
C ASN A 168 -3.85 -1.43 -20.15
N LEU A 169 -3.59 -2.32 -21.11
CA LEU A 169 -2.26 -2.85 -21.42
C LEU A 169 -1.81 -2.27 -22.76
N GLU A 170 -0.97 -1.25 -22.71
CA GLU A 170 -0.44 -0.58 -23.91
C GLU A 170 0.91 -1.18 -24.29
N ARG A 171 1.08 -1.60 -25.55
CA ARG A 171 2.34 -2.14 -26.09
C ARG A 171 3.12 -1.05 -26.82
N ASN A 172 4.41 -0.97 -26.54
CA ASN A 172 5.36 -0.12 -27.23
C ASN A 172 6.50 -0.96 -27.82
N ASP A 173 6.71 -0.83 -29.13
CA ASP A 173 7.96 -1.25 -29.77
C ASP A 173 9.10 -0.38 -29.22
N THR A 174 9.97 -0.98 -28.40
CA THR A 174 10.82 -0.23 -27.47
C THR A 174 12.24 -0.11 -27.96
N ALA A 175 12.84 -1.24 -28.35
CA ALA A 175 14.23 -1.29 -28.79
C ALA A 175 14.48 -2.61 -29.53
N ASN A 176 15.47 -2.61 -30.40
CA ASN A 176 15.92 -3.80 -31.09
C ASN A 176 17.42 -3.72 -31.35
N GLY A 177 18.03 -4.85 -31.67
CA GLY A 177 19.45 -4.87 -31.99
C GLY A 177 19.96 -6.24 -32.40
N ASP A 178 21.27 -6.29 -32.61
CA ASP A 178 21.97 -7.49 -33.01
C ASP A 178 23.03 -7.86 -31.98
N PHE A 179 23.18 -9.16 -31.75
CA PHE A 179 24.30 -9.72 -30.99
C PHE A 179 25.11 -10.65 -31.89
N TYR A 180 26.42 -10.40 -31.90
CA TYR A 180 27.39 -11.17 -32.66
C TYR A 180 28.33 -11.89 -31.71
N SER A 181 28.34 -13.22 -31.78
CA SER A 181 29.44 -14.05 -31.28
C SER A 181 30.10 -14.76 -32.45
N PRO A 182 31.35 -15.24 -32.33
CA PRO A 182 32.08 -15.87 -33.43
C PRO A 182 31.32 -17.01 -34.14
N ASN A 183 30.36 -17.64 -33.47
CA ASN A 183 29.58 -18.77 -33.99
C ASN A 183 28.07 -18.50 -34.10
N TYR A 184 27.57 -17.36 -33.58
CA TYR A 184 26.13 -17.08 -33.53
C TYR A 184 25.82 -15.63 -33.83
N HIS A 185 24.84 -15.43 -34.71
CA HIS A 185 24.28 -14.13 -35.04
C HIS A 185 22.82 -14.16 -34.62
N TRP A 186 22.46 -13.30 -33.67
CA TRP A 186 21.09 -13.18 -33.17
C TRP A 186 20.58 -11.77 -33.34
N TYR A 187 19.34 -11.65 -33.78
CA TYR A 187 18.56 -10.44 -33.70
C TYR A 187 17.70 -10.50 -32.44
N TRP A 188 17.60 -9.40 -31.71
CA TRP A 188 16.70 -9.27 -30.58
C TRP A 188 15.78 -8.07 -30.74
N ASP A 189 14.58 -8.21 -30.18
CA ASP A 189 13.51 -7.22 -30.24
C ASP A 189 12.84 -7.15 -28.88
N GLN A 190 12.63 -5.93 -28.39
CA GLN A 190 12.05 -5.62 -27.10
C GLN A 190 10.74 -4.87 -27.30
N ASP A 191 9.67 -5.45 -26.77
CA ASP A 191 8.43 -4.72 -26.54
C ASP A 191 8.15 -4.57 -25.06
N ASN A 192 8.03 -3.33 -24.59
CA ASN A 192 7.48 -3.06 -23.28
C ASN A 192 5.97 -2.89 -23.36
N TYR A 193 5.31 -3.42 -22.35
CA TYR A 193 3.88 -3.27 -22.13
C TYR A 193 3.69 -2.52 -20.82
N PHE A 194 2.83 -1.51 -20.83
CA PHE A 194 2.53 -0.70 -19.67
C PHE A 194 1.09 -0.95 -19.24
N LEU A 195 0.95 -1.66 -18.13
CA LEU A 195 -0.33 -1.92 -17.51
C LEU A 195 -0.70 -0.74 -16.60
N THR A 196 -1.86 -0.16 -16.88
CA THR A 196 -2.48 0.95 -16.14
C THR A 196 -3.93 0.62 -15.84
N SER A 197 -4.62 1.45 -15.05
CA SER A 197 -6.07 1.35 -14.86
C SER A 197 -6.80 2.60 -15.31
N THR A 198 -8.05 2.40 -15.71
CA THR A 198 -9.03 3.44 -16.04
C THR A 198 -9.70 4.07 -14.81
N LYS A 199 -9.55 3.48 -13.61
CA LYS A 199 -10.15 3.96 -12.36
C LYS A 199 -9.24 4.89 -11.57
N TYR A 200 -8.20 4.33 -10.98
CA TYR A 200 -7.19 5.05 -10.21
C TYR A 200 -5.80 4.54 -10.59
N GLU A 201 -4.80 5.43 -10.45
CA GLU A 201 -3.41 5.08 -10.70
C GLU A 201 -2.89 4.04 -9.69
N PHE A 202 -1.96 3.20 -10.13
CA PHE A 202 -1.35 2.20 -9.27
C PHE A 202 -0.35 2.84 -8.30
N ARG A 203 -0.44 2.44 -7.02
CA ARG A 203 0.58 2.71 -6.00
C ARG A 203 1.70 1.69 -6.08
N LYS A 204 1.34 0.42 -6.20
CA LYS A 204 2.29 -0.70 -6.29
C LYS A 204 1.65 -1.91 -6.97
N VAL A 205 2.50 -2.84 -7.39
CA VAL A 205 2.09 -4.19 -7.79
C VAL A 205 2.95 -5.21 -7.05
N GLU A 206 2.29 -6.20 -6.48
CA GLU A 206 2.94 -7.37 -5.90
C GLU A 206 2.97 -8.51 -6.93
N LEU A 207 4.15 -9.10 -7.14
CA LEU A 207 4.39 -10.12 -8.16
C LEU A 207 4.54 -11.49 -7.50
N TYR A 208 3.97 -12.53 -8.12
CA TYR A 208 4.00 -13.89 -7.60
C TYR A 208 4.11 -14.92 -8.74
N SER A 209 4.72 -16.07 -8.44
CA SER A 209 4.83 -17.19 -9.39
C SER A 209 5.56 -16.78 -10.68
N TYR A 210 6.86 -16.51 -10.54
CA TYR A 210 7.82 -16.17 -11.60
C TYR A 210 9.18 -16.82 -11.33
N ASP A 211 10.08 -16.78 -12.30
CA ASP A 211 11.46 -17.26 -12.11
C ASP A 211 12.27 -16.32 -11.20
N GLY A 212 12.77 -16.85 -10.08
CA GLY A 212 13.60 -16.10 -9.13
C GLY A 212 15.02 -15.79 -9.62
N GLY A 213 15.44 -16.35 -10.76
CA GLY A 213 16.76 -16.21 -11.36
C GLY A 213 17.85 -17.09 -10.72
N SER A 214 17.46 -18.21 -10.08
CA SER A 214 18.41 -19.07 -9.35
C SER A 214 19.21 -20.00 -10.25
N SER A 215 18.59 -20.54 -11.30
CA SER A 215 19.23 -21.36 -12.33
C SER A 215 19.87 -20.52 -13.42
N ASP A 216 19.20 -19.44 -13.82
CA ASP A 216 19.67 -18.46 -14.79
C ASP A 216 19.30 -17.04 -14.32
N PRO A 217 20.28 -16.20 -13.95
CA PRO A 217 20.00 -14.86 -13.42
C PRO A 217 19.28 -13.95 -14.43
N TYR A 218 19.40 -14.22 -15.74
CA TYR A 218 18.77 -13.43 -16.79
C TYR A 218 17.28 -13.73 -16.98
N LEU A 219 16.80 -14.84 -16.41
CA LEU A 219 15.38 -15.16 -16.33
C LEU A 219 14.70 -14.54 -15.11
N LYS A 220 15.40 -13.84 -14.22
CA LYS A 220 14.77 -13.24 -13.04
C LYS A 220 13.58 -12.36 -13.43
N TYR A 221 12.43 -12.62 -12.80
CA TYR A 221 11.12 -12.04 -13.10
C TYR A 221 10.44 -12.50 -14.40
N SER A 222 10.97 -13.53 -15.05
CA SER A 222 10.31 -14.12 -16.20
C SER A 222 9.04 -14.86 -15.76
N THR A 223 7.97 -14.66 -16.52
CA THR A 223 6.70 -15.37 -16.36
C THR A 223 6.57 -16.53 -17.33
N GLY A 224 7.44 -16.60 -18.34
CA GLY A 224 7.54 -17.73 -19.26
C GLY A 224 8.49 -17.47 -20.43
N PHE A 225 8.93 -18.55 -21.05
CA PHE A 225 9.69 -18.55 -22.29
C PHE A 225 9.22 -19.66 -23.21
N PHE A 226 9.27 -19.41 -24.51
CA PHE A 226 8.77 -20.28 -25.56
C PHE A 226 9.79 -20.37 -26.68
N SER A 227 10.28 -21.58 -26.94
CA SER A 227 11.44 -21.80 -27.81
C SER A 227 11.37 -23.10 -28.63
N VAL A 228 10.21 -23.75 -28.75
CA VAL A 228 10.10 -24.98 -29.56
C VAL A 228 10.45 -24.72 -31.02
N HIS A 229 10.15 -23.51 -31.52
CA HIS A 229 10.56 -23.00 -32.83
C HIS A 229 11.01 -21.55 -32.72
N ALA A 230 11.86 -21.10 -33.65
CA ALA A 230 12.19 -19.68 -33.77
C ALA A 230 10.98 -18.92 -34.35
N PRO A 231 10.69 -17.69 -33.90
CA PRO A 231 11.46 -16.91 -32.92
C PRO A 231 11.24 -17.36 -31.47
N CYS A 232 12.27 -17.22 -30.64
CA CYS A 232 12.23 -17.56 -29.22
C CYS A 232 11.73 -16.34 -28.43
N ASN A 233 10.68 -16.50 -27.64
CA ASN A 233 10.11 -15.41 -26.84
C ASN A 233 10.34 -15.66 -25.36
N ILE A 234 10.73 -14.62 -24.62
CA ILE A 234 10.75 -14.59 -23.16
C ILE A 234 9.89 -13.43 -22.69
N PHE A 235 9.06 -13.68 -21.69
CA PHE A 235 8.17 -12.70 -21.11
C PHE A 235 8.57 -12.41 -19.66
N TYR A 236 8.53 -11.14 -19.30
CA TYR A 236 8.86 -10.62 -17.99
C TYR A 236 7.77 -9.69 -17.49
N TYR A 237 7.65 -9.61 -16.17
CA TYR A 237 7.05 -8.46 -15.51
C TYR A 237 8.04 -7.83 -14.53
N TRP A 238 7.87 -6.56 -14.19
CA TRP A 238 8.86 -5.85 -13.38
C TRP A 238 8.21 -5.23 -12.15
N PRO A 239 8.91 -5.23 -10.99
CA PRO A 239 8.50 -4.41 -9.88
C PRO A 239 8.36 -2.95 -10.34
N MET A 240 7.28 -2.30 -9.93
CA MET A 240 7.10 -0.87 -10.19
C MET A 240 8.24 -0.08 -9.53
N GLY A 241 8.74 0.93 -10.22
CA GLY A 241 9.82 1.77 -9.72
C GLY A 241 10.29 2.80 -10.74
N SER A 242 11.46 3.39 -10.48
CA SER A 242 12.13 4.26 -11.43
C SER A 242 12.59 3.47 -12.66
N GLN A 243 12.72 4.17 -13.79
CA GLN A 243 13.37 3.63 -14.98
C GLN A 243 14.74 3.05 -14.62
N GLU A 244 15.03 1.85 -15.13
CA GLU A 244 16.31 1.18 -14.92
C GLU A 244 16.69 0.30 -16.12
N THR A 245 17.97 -0.05 -16.20
CA THR A 245 18.50 -1.00 -17.18
C THR A 245 18.62 -2.38 -16.55
N ARG A 246 18.24 -3.43 -17.29
CA ARG A 246 18.33 -4.84 -16.87
C ARG A 246 18.97 -5.68 -17.95
N THR A 247 19.87 -6.58 -17.57
CA THR A 247 20.32 -7.66 -18.45
C THR A 247 19.30 -8.79 -18.41
N VAL A 248 18.75 -9.14 -19.56
CA VAL A 248 17.73 -10.17 -19.73
C VAL A 248 18.13 -11.15 -20.82
N GLY A 249 17.38 -12.23 -20.96
CA GLY A 249 17.64 -13.30 -21.90
C GLY A 249 17.81 -14.62 -21.19
N ARG A 250 18.55 -15.53 -21.82
CA ARG A 250 18.82 -16.86 -21.28
C ARG A 250 20.11 -17.45 -21.83
N GLY A 251 20.92 -18.01 -20.94
CA GLY A 251 22.23 -18.58 -21.27
C GLY A 251 23.15 -17.54 -21.92
N LEU A 252 23.54 -17.80 -23.18
CA LEU A 252 24.41 -16.90 -23.95
C LEU A 252 23.64 -15.82 -24.72
N MET A 253 22.31 -15.95 -24.89
CA MET A 253 21.51 -14.94 -25.59
C MET A 253 21.03 -13.93 -24.57
N THR A 254 21.83 -12.91 -24.31
CA THR A 254 21.50 -11.85 -23.37
C THR A 254 21.69 -10.49 -23.98
N THR A 255 20.92 -9.53 -23.48
CA THR A 255 21.03 -8.12 -23.87
C THR A 255 20.60 -7.23 -22.71
N GLU A 256 21.03 -5.98 -22.75
CA GLU A 256 20.58 -4.96 -21.82
C GLU A 256 19.35 -4.24 -22.37
N ILE A 257 18.31 -4.15 -21.56
CA ILE A 257 17.05 -3.48 -21.90
C ILE A 257 16.73 -2.39 -20.90
N THR A 258 15.93 -1.42 -21.33
CA THR A 258 15.37 -0.39 -20.43
C THR A 258 13.93 -0.75 -20.07
N ILE A 259 13.60 -0.66 -18.78
CA ILE A 259 12.27 -0.97 -18.23
C ILE A 259 11.77 0.19 -17.38
N ASN A 260 10.49 0.14 -16.97
CA ASN A 260 9.87 1.13 -16.09
C ASN A 260 9.94 2.58 -16.63
N GLN A 261 9.84 2.78 -17.95
CA GLN A 261 9.85 4.12 -18.56
C GLN A 261 8.58 4.95 -18.27
N ARG A 262 7.51 4.34 -17.72
CA ARG A 262 6.25 5.01 -17.44
C ARG A 262 5.92 5.00 -15.94
N LEU A 263 5.68 6.18 -15.39
CA LEU A 263 5.23 6.34 -14.00
C LEU A 263 3.84 5.75 -13.80
N ASN A 264 3.58 5.25 -12.59
CA ASN A 264 2.30 4.70 -12.14
C ASN A 264 1.74 3.57 -13.03
N ALA A 265 2.62 2.87 -13.74
CA ALA A 265 2.32 1.71 -14.57
C ALA A 265 3.19 0.52 -14.16
N MET A 266 2.65 -0.68 -14.25
CA MET A 266 3.45 -1.90 -14.19
C MET A 266 4.04 -2.15 -15.57
N CYS A 267 5.37 -2.28 -15.63
CA CYS A 267 6.07 -2.64 -16.85
C CYS A 267 6.10 -4.16 -16.99
N CYS A 268 5.74 -4.65 -18.17
CA CYS A 268 6.02 -6.00 -18.62
C CYS A 268 6.87 -5.92 -19.88
N THR A 269 7.62 -6.97 -20.21
CA THR A 269 8.45 -7.00 -21.42
C THR A 269 8.29 -8.32 -22.15
N ARG A 270 8.11 -8.27 -23.47
CA ARG A 270 8.44 -9.38 -24.38
C ARG A 270 9.83 -9.14 -24.92
N MET A 271 10.69 -10.13 -24.77
CA MET A 271 11.94 -10.26 -25.50
C MET A 271 11.78 -11.33 -26.57
N MET A 272 11.98 -10.95 -27.82
CA MET A 272 12.03 -11.88 -28.93
C MET A 272 13.47 -12.01 -29.39
N PHE A 273 13.91 -13.24 -29.63
CA PHE A 273 15.21 -13.53 -30.21
C PHE A 273 15.03 -14.36 -31.49
N THR A 274 15.74 -13.98 -32.55
CA THR A 274 15.72 -14.68 -33.85
C THR A 274 17.14 -15.05 -34.27
N GLY A 275 17.31 -16.27 -34.75
CA GLY A 275 18.58 -16.82 -35.25
C GLY A 275 18.72 -18.30 -34.92
N ALA A 276 19.95 -18.78 -34.68
CA ALA A 276 20.18 -20.16 -34.24
C ALA A 276 19.58 -20.37 -32.84
N ASN A 277 18.54 -21.21 -32.76
CA ASN A 277 17.81 -21.51 -31.53
C ASN A 277 18.65 -22.41 -30.61
N PRO A 278 19.10 -21.96 -29.42
CA PRO A 278 19.86 -22.79 -28.50
C PRO A 278 18.98 -23.51 -27.47
N TRP A 279 17.68 -23.23 -27.40
CA TRP A 279 16.79 -23.80 -26.38
C TRP A 279 15.65 -24.57 -27.04
N GLU A 280 15.54 -25.87 -26.78
CA GLU A 280 14.47 -26.73 -27.33
C GLU A 280 13.37 -27.00 -26.31
N GLU A 281 13.05 -25.99 -25.48
CA GLU A 281 12.07 -26.14 -24.41
C GLU A 281 11.22 -24.89 -24.22
N SER A 282 10.09 -25.08 -23.57
CA SER A 282 9.20 -24.00 -23.15
C SER A 282 8.80 -24.21 -21.71
N HIS A 283 8.67 -23.11 -20.99
CA HIS A 283 8.23 -23.12 -19.61
C HIS A 283 7.44 -21.86 -19.33
N TYR A 284 6.48 -21.96 -18.42
CA TYR A 284 5.76 -20.81 -17.91
C TYR A 284 5.41 -21.03 -16.46
N TRP A 285 5.40 -19.94 -15.72
CA TRP A 285 4.87 -19.88 -14.37
C TRP A 285 3.45 -19.32 -14.41
N GLU A 286 2.79 -19.27 -13.26
CA GLU A 286 1.42 -18.74 -13.20
C GLU A 286 1.35 -17.25 -13.53
N GLY A 287 2.45 -16.51 -13.33
CA GLY A 287 2.52 -15.08 -13.63
C GLY A 287 1.46 -14.28 -12.87
N LYS A 288 1.14 -14.67 -11.64
CA LYS A 288 0.14 -14.00 -10.80
C LYS A 288 0.67 -12.65 -10.34
N PHE A 289 -0.19 -11.64 -10.29
CA PHE A 289 0.13 -10.36 -9.69
C PHE A 289 -1.09 -9.72 -9.02
N THR A 290 -0.86 -8.88 -8.03
CA THR A 290 -1.89 -8.08 -7.36
C THR A 290 -1.55 -6.60 -7.52
N ILE A 291 -2.43 -5.85 -8.18
CA ILE A 291 -2.34 -4.40 -8.26
C ILE A 291 -2.91 -3.78 -6.98
N TYR A 292 -2.32 -2.68 -6.52
CA TYR A 292 -2.88 -1.81 -5.51
C TYR A 292 -2.95 -0.40 -6.07
N ASP A 293 -4.14 0.20 -6.04
CA ASP A 293 -4.31 1.60 -6.41
C ASP A 293 -3.79 2.55 -5.32
N LYS A 294 -3.82 3.85 -5.61
CA LYS A 294 -3.38 4.89 -4.67
C LYS A 294 -4.11 4.88 -3.33
N PHE A 295 -5.31 4.31 -3.21
CA PHE A 295 -6.06 4.18 -1.96
C PHE A 295 -5.97 2.77 -1.34
N GLY A 296 -5.18 1.87 -1.94
CA GLY A 296 -5.03 0.49 -1.47
C GLY A 296 -6.18 -0.44 -1.84
N ASN A 297 -7.09 -0.03 -2.73
CA ASN A 297 -7.98 -1.01 -3.36
C ASN A 297 -7.16 -1.89 -4.29
N PHE A 298 -7.54 -3.15 -4.43
CA PHE A 298 -6.71 -4.13 -5.11
C PHE A 298 -7.48 -5.04 -6.05
N GLY A 299 -6.74 -5.65 -6.98
CA GLY A 299 -7.22 -6.66 -7.90
C GLY A 299 -6.12 -7.65 -8.22
N THR A 300 -6.49 -8.93 -8.37
CA THR A 300 -5.54 -10.00 -8.67
C THR A 300 -5.77 -10.54 -10.07
N PHE A 301 -4.68 -10.64 -10.83
CA PHE A 301 -4.68 -11.02 -12.24
C PHE A 301 -3.50 -11.95 -12.54
N PHE A 302 -3.46 -12.44 -13.77
CA PHE A 302 -2.42 -13.34 -14.26
C PHE A 302 -1.91 -12.87 -15.61
N MET A 303 -0.61 -13.06 -15.86
CA MET A 303 -0.04 -12.92 -17.18
C MET A 303 -0.43 -14.12 -18.06
N GLY A 304 -0.81 -13.83 -19.28
CA GLY A 304 -1.09 -14.80 -20.33
C GLY A 304 -0.39 -14.45 -21.63
N TYR A 305 -0.46 -15.38 -22.57
CA TYR A 305 0.20 -15.31 -23.86
C TYR A 305 -0.82 -15.62 -24.96
N ASP A 306 -0.71 -14.94 -26.10
CA ASP A 306 -1.49 -15.31 -27.28
C ASP A 306 -1.09 -16.68 -27.84
N GLU A 307 -1.86 -17.18 -28.81
CA GLU A 307 -1.63 -18.51 -29.41
C GLU A 307 -0.24 -18.61 -30.05
N ASP A 308 0.23 -17.53 -30.68
CA ASP A 308 1.52 -17.46 -31.35
C ASP A 308 2.71 -17.24 -30.40
N ARG A 309 2.45 -17.08 -29.09
CA ARG A 309 3.48 -16.79 -28.06
C ARG A 309 4.29 -15.53 -28.37
N ASN A 310 3.65 -14.58 -29.02
CA ASN A 310 4.27 -13.35 -29.51
C ASN A 310 3.72 -12.10 -28.83
N GLN A 311 2.61 -12.20 -28.09
CA GLN A 311 2.04 -11.09 -27.35
C GLN A 311 1.64 -11.49 -25.93
N MET A 312 1.74 -10.52 -25.03
CA MET A 312 1.24 -10.66 -23.67
C MET A 312 -0.22 -10.24 -23.56
N GLN A 313 -0.93 -10.88 -22.65
CA GLN A 313 -2.32 -10.57 -22.33
C GLN A 313 -2.52 -10.63 -20.81
N ILE A 314 -3.52 -9.90 -20.32
CA ILE A 314 -3.96 -10.03 -18.92
C ILE A 314 -5.12 -11.01 -18.83
N LEU A 315 -5.08 -11.89 -17.83
CA LEU A 315 -6.07 -12.93 -17.56
C LEU A 315 -6.64 -12.81 -16.15
N THR A 316 -7.84 -13.35 -15.96
CA THR A 316 -8.51 -13.48 -14.66
C THR A 316 -8.32 -14.86 -14.02
N LYS A 317 -7.69 -15.78 -14.75
CA LYS A 317 -7.29 -17.12 -14.28
C LYS A 317 -5.89 -17.45 -14.81
N LYS A 318 -5.27 -18.46 -14.20
CA LYS A 318 -3.99 -19.01 -14.63
C LYS A 318 -4.00 -19.38 -16.13
N TYR A 319 -2.87 -19.14 -16.79
CA TYR A 319 -2.63 -19.56 -18.15
C TYR A 319 -2.54 -21.10 -18.26
N GLU A 320 -3.25 -21.71 -19.22
CA GLU A 320 -3.44 -23.18 -19.29
C GLU A 320 -2.63 -23.91 -20.38
N GLY A 321 -1.79 -23.21 -21.16
CA GLY A 321 -1.01 -23.85 -22.22
C GLY A 321 -1.76 -23.87 -23.55
#